data_AF-A0A2E0C4J4-F1
#
_entry.id   AF-A0A2E0C4J4-F1
#
_cell.length_a   1.000
_cell.length_b   1.000
_cell.length_c   1.000
_cell.angle_alpha   90.00
_cell.angle_beta   90.00
_cell.angle_gamma   90.00
#
_symmetry.space_group_name_H-M   'P 1'
#
loop_
_entity.id
_entity.type
_entity.pdbx_description
1 polymer ?
#
loop_
_entity_poly.entity_id
_entity_poly.type
_entity_poly.pdbx_seq_one_letter_code
_entity_poly.pdbx_strand_id
1 'polypeptide(L)' 'MAEKILHAIYDDDDKLLAAVKKIKEAKIDIEEVYTPFPVHGLDKVLGLKETRLAI' A
#
# COMPACT_ATOMS: atom_id res chain seq x y z
N MET A 1 11.85 -22.88 7.09
CA MET A 1 12.68 -21.82 6.49
C MET A 1 12.08 -20.49 6.94
N ALA A 2 12.89 -19.47 7.23
CA ALA A 2 12.34 -18.14 7.52
C ALA A 2 11.78 -17.52 6.23
N GLU A 3 10.59 -16.91 6.30
CA GLU A 3 10.06 -16.13 5.18
C GLU A 3 10.97 -14.93 4.90
N LYS A 4 11.17 -14.63 3.62
CA LYS A 4 11.93 -13.47 3.18
C LYS A 4 10.95 -12.36 2.84
N ILE A 5 11.03 -11.27 3.59
CA ILE A 5 10.16 -10.09 3.42
C ILE A 5 10.99 -8.95 2.83
N LEU A 6 10.50 -8.35 1.74
CA LEU A 6 11.10 -7.18 1.12
C LEU A 6 10.47 -5.91 1.70
N HIS A 7 11.28 -5.06 2.33
CA HIS A 7 10.85 -3.76 2.83
C HIS A 7 11.29 -2.66 1.88
N ALA A 8 10.34 -2.07 1.15
CA ALA A 8 10.58 -0.90 0.31
C ALA A 8 10.35 0.39 1.11
N ILE A 9 11.32 1.29 1.11
CA ILE A 9 11.27 2.54 1.87
C ILE A 9 11.16 3.70 0.88
N TYR A 10 10.23 4.62 1.14
CA TYR A 10 9.96 5.80 0.32
C TYR A 10 10.07 7.07 1.17
N ASP A 11 10.46 8.16 0.52
CA ASP A 11 10.64 9.50 1.10
C ASP A 11 9.49 10.46 0.78
N ASP A 12 8.57 10.04 -0.09
CA ASP A 12 7.55 10.88 -0.73
C ASP A 12 6.28 10.05 -1.02
N ASP A 13 5.10 10.64 -0.82
CA ASP A 13 3.81 9.95 -0.93
C ASP A 13 3.38 9.73 -2.38
N ASP A 14 3.70 10.63 -3.31
CA ASP A 14 3.47 10.41 -4.73
C ASP A 14 4.28 9.22 -5.26
N LYS A 15 5.54 9.08 -4.82
CA LYS A 15 6.38 7.92 -5.16
C LYS A 15 5.80 6.62 -4.60
N LEU A 16 5.33 6.65 -3.34
CA LEU A 16 4.66 5.51 -2.72
C LEU A 16 3.44 5.06 -3.53
N LEU A 17 2.52 5.99 -3.84
CA LEU A 17 1.31 5.69 -4.60
C LEU A 17 1.62 5.14 -5.99
N ALA A 18 2.62 5.69 -6.67
CA ALA A 18 3.05 5.21 -7.99
C ALA A 18 3.63 3.78 -7.91
N ALA A 19 4.39 3.47 -6.86
CA ALA A 19 4.95 2.14 -6.64
C ALA A 19 3.86 1.10 -6.34
N VAL A 20 2.91 1.41 -5.45
CA VAL A 20 1.80 0.50 -5.10
C VAL A 20 0.99 0.14 -6.36
N LYS A 21 0.69 1.11 -7.24
CA LYS A 21 0.02 0.84 -8.53
C LYS A 21 0.78 -0.18 -9.37
N LYS A 22 2.08 0.02 -9.57
CA LYS A 22 2.93 -0.89 -10.38
C LYS A 22 3.02 -2.29 -9.78
N ILE A 23 3.16 -2.40 -8.45
CA ILE A 23 3.24 -3.69 -7.74
C ILE A 23 1.92 -4.46 -7.92
N LYS A 24 0.78 -3.78 -7.79
CA LYS A 24 -0.55 -4.38 -8.00
C LYS A 24 -0.77 -4.81 -9.45
N GLU A 25 -0.36 -4.00 -10.42
CA GLU A 25 -0.40 -4.35 -11.85
C GLU A 25 0.48 -5.58 -12.16
N ALA A 26 1.60 -5.72 -11.45
CA ALA A 26 2.48 -6.88 -11.51
C ALA A 26 1.94 -8.12 -10.76
N LYS A 27 0.78 -8.02 -10.11
CA LYS A 27 0.15 -9.10 -9.31
C LYS A 27 1.06 -9.63 -8.20
N ILE A 28 1.83 -8.74 -7.60
CA ILE A 28 2.62 -9.03 -6.41
C ILE A 28 1.80 -8.60 -5.20
N ASP A 29 1.61 -9.50 -4.24
CA ASP A 29 0.85 -9.20 -3.03
C ASP A 29 1.67 -8.27 -2.11
N ILE A 30 1.00 -7.21 -1.64
CA ILE A 30 1.52 -6.31 -0.63
C ILE A 30 0.90 -6.73 0.70
N GLU A 31 1.74 -7.12 1.65
CA GLU A 31 1.30 -7.58 2.96
C GLU A 31 0.85 -6.42 3.85
N GLU A 32 1.65 -5.35 3.92
CA GLU A 32 1.38 -4.20 4.78
C GLU A 32 2.02 -2.91 4.23
N VAL A 33 1.43 -1.76 4.55
CA VAL A 33 1.98 -0.44 4.22
C VAL A 33 1.96 0.46 5.47
N TYR A 34 3.15 0.83 5.93
CA TYR A 34 3.30 1.73 7.08
C TYR A 34 3.51 3.17 6.63
N THR A 35 2.65 4.08 7.08
CA THR A 35 2.79 5.53 6.83
C THR A 35 2.73 6.31 8.15
N PRO A 36 3.54 7.37 8.33
CA PRO A 36 3.53 8.16 9.56
C PRO A 36 2.30 9.09 9.68
N PHE A 37 1.57 9.28 8.59
CA PHE A 37 0.34 10.08 8.50
C PHE A 37 -0.59 9.47 7.45
N PRO A 38 -1.88 9.86 7.41
CA PRO A 38 -2.82 9.39 6.39
C PRO A 38 -2.43 9.86 4.99
N VAL A 39 -2.29 8.92 4.04
CA VAL A 39 -2.03 9.22 2.63
C VAL A 39 -3.33 9.11 1.84
N HIS A 40 -3.74 10.19 1.17
CA HIS A 40 -5.01 10.25 0.46
C HIS A 40 -5.05 9.28 -0.74
N GLY A 41 -6.05 8.41 -0.80
CA GLY A 41 -6.26 7.48 -1.91
C GLY A 41 -5.41 6.20 -1.87
N LEU A 42 -4.58 6.01 -0.85
CA LEU A 42 -3.79 4.78 -0.66
C LEU A 42 -4.67 3.53 -0.54
N ASP A 43 -5.76 3.63 0.22
CA ASP A 43 -6.80 2.60 0.40
C ASP A 43 -7.38 2.12 -0.94
N LYS A 44 -7.72 3.05 -1.85
CA LYS A 44 -8.27 2.75 -3.17
C LYS A 44 -7.25 2.05 -4.05
N VAL A 45 -6.00 2.52 -4.03
CA VAL A 45 -4.92 1.90 -4.80
C VAL A 45 -4.62 0.49 -4.29
N LEU A 46 -4.57 0.30 -2.97
CA LEU A 46 -4.44 -1.03 -2.34
C LEU A 46 -5.67 -1.92 -2.62
N GLY A 47 -6.84 -1.32 -2.87
CA GLY A 47 -8.09 -2.04 -3.11
C GLY A 47 -8.71 -2.58 -1.81
N LEU A 48 -8.51 -1.86 -0.72
CA LEU A 48 -9.12 -2.18 0.56
C LEU A 48 -10.63 -1.97 0.48
N LYS A 49 -11.39 -2.80 1.19
CA LYS A 49 -12.83 -2.65 1.30
C LYS A 49 -13.14 -1.42 2.17
N GLU A 50 -14.18 -0.69 1.80
CA GLU A 50 -14.69 0.40 2.62
C GLU A 50 -15.09 -0.12 4.01
N THR A 51 -14.92 0.74 5.02
CA THR A 51 -15.31 0.40 6.38
C THR A 51 -16.83 0.26 6.47
N ARG A 52 -17.31 -0.58 7.41
CA ARG A 52 -18.74 -0.71 7.69
C ARG A 52 -19.26 0.36 8.65
N LEU A 53 -18.44 1.38 8.96
CA LEU A 53 -18.89 2.50 9.76
C LEU A 53 -19.89 3.29 8.91
N ALA A 54 -21.12 3.39 9.40
CA ALA A 54 -22.14 4.21 8.76
C ALA A 54 -21.70 5.69 8.83
N ILE A 55 -22.03 6.43 7.78
CA ILE A 55 -21.90 7.89 7.72
C ILE A 55 -23.04 8.50 8.54
#